data_AF-K4KK49-F1
#
_entry.id   AF-K4KK49-F1
#
_cell.length_a   1.000
_cell.length_b   1.000
_cell.length_c   1.000
_cell.angle_alpha   90.00
_cell.angle_beta   90.00
_cell.angle_gamma   90.00
#
_symmetry.space_group_name_H-M   'P 1'
#
loop_
_entity.id
_entity.type
_entity.pdbx_description
1 polymer ?
#
loop_
_entity_poly.entity_id
_entity_poly.type
_entity_poly.pdbx_seq_one_letter_code
_entity_poly.pdbx_strand_id
1 'polypeptide(L)' 'MSDFQLNLVESELKIVLEALTEMETRMSNICEASNDEDEVADIGNDLIQVRLLLKPLKEKAIKQFGENIVNFSRELL' A
#
# COMPACT_ATOMS: atom_id res chain seq x y z
N MET A 1 -16.00 -17.52 2.96
CA MET A 1 -15.50 -16.17 2.67
C MET A 1 -16.31 -15.64 1.52
N SER A 2 -16.85 -14.44 1.65
CA SER A 2 -17.54 -13.75 0.57
C SER A 2 -16.54 -12.84 -0.12
N ASP A 3 -16.43 -12.94 -1.43
CA ASP A 3 -15.49 -12.12 -2.20
C ASP A 3 -16.15 -10.80 -2.60
N PHE A 4 -15.37 -9.71 -2.56
CA PHE A 4 -15.76 -8.41 -3.09
C PHE A 4 -14.88 -8.10 -4.32
N GLN A 5 -15.51 -7.75 -5.44
CA GLN A 5 -14.80 -7.47 -6.69
C GLN A 5 -14.82 -5.98 -7.01
N LEU A 6 -13.65 -5.46 -7.40
CA LEU A 6 -13.46 -4.07 -7.81
C LEU A 6 -12.73 -4.06 -9.15
N ASN A 7 -13.33 -3.41 -10.15
CA ASN A 7 -12.71 -3.20 -11.46
C ASN A 7 -12.18 -1.78 -11.52
N LEU A 8 -10.87 -1.62 -11.72
CA LEU A 8 -10.20 -0.33 -11.74
C LEU A 8 -9.46 -0.15 -13.07
N VAL A 9 -9.54 1.05 -13.64
CA VAL A 9 -8.63 1.45 -14.72
C VAL A 9 -7.26 1.84 -14.15
N GLU A 10 -6.27 2.01 -15.04
CA GLU A 10 -4.87 2.30 -14.66
C GLU A 10 -4.75 3.47 -13.67
N SER A 11 -5.42 4.59 -13.95
CA SER A 11 -5.36 5.79 -13.11
C SER A 11 -5.96 5.59 -11.73
N GLU A 12 -7.07 4.84 -11.63
CA GLU A 12 -7.73 4.56 -10.35
C GLU A 12 -6.89 3.59 -9.51
N LEU A 13 -6.34 2.55 -10.15
CA LEU A 13 -5.43 1.62 -9.48
C LEU A 13 -4.16 2.32 -9.01
N LYS A 14 -3.64 3.28 -9.78
CA LYS A 14 -2.49 4.09 -9.39
C LYS A 14 -2.74 4.86 -8.10
N ILE A 15 -3.92 5.49 -7.96
CA ILE A 15 -4.33 6.19 -6.73
C ILE A 15 -4.37 5.23 -5.54
N VAL A 16 -4.97 4.03 -5.73
CA VAL A 16 -5.04 3.02 -4.66
C VAL A 16 -3.64 2.56 -4.24
N LEU A 17 -2.75 2.29 -5.20
CA LEU A 17 -1.38 1.86 -4.93
C LEU A 17 -0.55 2.94 -4.23
N GLU A 18 -0.72 4.21 -4.61
CA GLU A 18 -0.06 5.36 -3.95
C GLU A 18 -0.52 5.47 -2.50
N ALA A 19 -1.83 5.47 -2.26
CA ALA A 19 -2.42 5.57 -0.91
C ALA A 19 -2.00 4.41 0.01
N LEU A 20 -1.99 3.17 -0.50
CA LEU A 20 -1.52 2.02 0.27
C LEU A 20 -0.01 2.10 0.57
N THR A 21 0.79 2.63 -0.36
CA THR A 21 2.23 2.80 -0.16
C THR A 21 2.52 3.87 0.89
N GLU A 22 1.82 5.01 0.84
CA GLU A 22 1.92 6.06 1.85
C GLU A 22 1.49 5.56 3.24
N MET A 23 0.39 4.80 3.30
CA MET A 23 -0.09 4.22 4.54
C MET A 23 0.92 3.23 5.14
N GLU A 24 1.51 2.37 4.31
CA GLU A 24 2.55 1.42 4.73
C GLU A 24 3.78 2.15 5.29
N THR A 25 4.23 3.21 4.63
CA THR A 25 5.36 4.04 5.08
C THR A 25 5.03 4.73 6.41
N ARG A 26 3.85 5.33 6.53
CA ARG A 26 3.42 6.02 7.75
C ARG A 26 3.34 5.06 8.94
N MET A 27 2.73 3.88 8.75
CA MET A 27 2.61 2.87 9.79
C MET A 27 3.99 2.31 10.19
N SER A 28 4.89 2.07 9.22
CA SER A 28 6.26 1.66 9.50
C SER A 28 7.00 2.69 10.35
N ASN A 29 6.86 3.98 10.02
CA ASN A 29 7.47 5.06 10.80
C ASN A 29 6.95 5.10 12.25
N ILE A 30 5.65 4.83 12.47
CA ILE A 30 5.08 4.76 13.83
C ILE A 30 5.70 3.59 14.59
N CYS A 31 5.74 2.40 13.99
CA CYS A 31 6.33 1.22 14.62
C CYS A 31 7.82 1.39 14.96
N GLU A 32 8.55 2.20 14.18
CA GLU A 32 9.98 2.47 14.40
C GLU A 32 10.24 3.59 15.41
N ALA A 33 9.35 4.58 15.51
CA ALA A 33 9.56 5.79 16.29
C ALA A 33 8.81 5.83 17.63
N SER A 34 7.74 5.04 17.79
CA SER A 34 6.96 5.02 19.02
C SER A 34 7.67 4.25 20.14
N ASN A 35 7.54 4.76 21.37
CA ASN A 35 7.98 4.07 22.59
C ASN A 35 6.81 3.45 23.37
N ASP A 36 5.59 3.53 22.82
CA ASP A 36 4.40 2.90 23.37
C ASP A 36 4.27 1.48 22.79
N GLU A 37 4.51 0.47 23.62
CA GLU A 37 4.47 -0.94 23.20
C GLU A 37 3.10 -1.37 22.68
N ASP A 38 2.01 -0.82 23.23
CA ASP A 38 0.65 -1.16 22.81
C ASP A 38 0.36 -0.53 21.43
N GLU A 39 0.78 0.72 21.19
CA GLU A 39 0.66 1.37 19.89
C GLU A 39 1.45 0.61 18.80
N VAL A 40 2.68 0.20 19.11
CA VAL A 40 3.51 -0.57 18.18
C VAL A 40 2.87 -1.94 17.87
N ALA A 41 2.27 -2.59 18.86
CA ALA A 41 1.60 -3.87 18.65
C ALA A 41 0.34 -3.71 17.77
N ASP A 42 -0.51 -2.73 18.06
CA ASP A 42 -1.75 -2.48 17.33
C ASP A 42 -1.47 -2.05 15.88
N ILE A 43 -0.62 -1.03 15.69
CA ILE A 43 -0.25 -0.55 14.35
C ILE A 43 0.57 -1.60 13.59
N GLY A 44 1.41 -2.37 14.29
CA GLY A 44 2.17 -3.47 13.70
C GLY A 44 1.28 -4.54 13.09
N ASN A 45 0.18 -4.89 13.76
CA ASN A 45 -0.81 -5.85 13.24
C ASN A 45 -1.49 -5.33 11.97
N ASP A 46 -1.90 -4.05 11.96
CA ASP A 46 -2.51 -3.41 10.79
C ASP A 46 -1.52 -3.30 9.63
N LEU A 47 -0.26 -2.92 9.90
CA LEU A 47 0.81 -2.84 8.91
C LEU A 47 1.02 -4.18 8.19
N ILE A 48 0.94 -5.30 8.92
CA ILE A 48 1.02 -6.64 8.31
C ILE A 48 -0.12 -6.84 7.30
N GLN A 49 -1.35 -6.46 7.63
CA GLN A 49 -2.49 -6.57 6.72
C GLN A 49 -2.28 -5.72 5.46
N VAL A 50 -1.80 -4.49 5.62
CA VAL A 50 -1.47 -3.59 4.49
C VAL A 50 -0.42 -4.21 3.59
N ARG A 51 0.66 -4.78 4.15
CA ARG A 51 1.72 -5.42 3.36
C ARG A 51 1.24 -6.68 2.64
N LEU A 52 0.39 -7.49 3.27
CA LEU A 52 -0.22 -8.68 2.67
C LEU A 52 -1.14 -8.34 1.49
N LEU A 53 -1.82 -7.18 1.52
CA LEU A 53 -2.60 -6.67 0.39
C LEU A 53 -1.69 -6.04 -0.68
N LEU A 54 -0.79 -5.14 -0.27
CA LEU A 54 -0.04 -4.27 -1.17
C LEU A 54 0.92 -5.05 -2.06
N LYS A 55 1.64 -6.04 -1.51
CA LYS A 55 2.64 -6.81 -2.26
C LYS A 55 2.04 -7.53 -3.48
N PRO A 56 1.04 -8.41 -3.34
CA PRO A 56 0.45 -9.09 -4.50
C PRO A 56 -0.31 -8.13 -5.42
N LEU A 57 -0.86 -7.03 -4.89
CA LEU A 57 -1.52 -6.02 -5.72
C LEU A 57 -0.53 -5.28 -6.62
N LYS A 58 0.64 -4.86 -6.08
CA LYS A 58 1.74 -4.26 -6.85
C LYS A 58 2.24 -5.20 -7.94
N GLU A 59 2.49 -6.47 -7.61
CA GLU A 59 2.96 -7.48 -8.57
C GLU A 59 1.97 -7.66 -9.73
N LYS A 60 0.67 -7.75 -9.42
CA LYS A 60 -0.39 -7.85 -10.44
C LYS A 60 -0.51 -6.59 -11.29
N ALA A 61 -0.43 -5.42 -10.66
CA ALA A 61 -0.51 -4.13 -11.34
C ALA A 61 0.64 -3.94 -12.32
N ILE A 62 1.89 -4.21 -11.90
CA ILE A 62 3.08 -4.12 -12.75
C ILE A 62 2.98 -5.08 -13.92
N LYS A 63 2.52 -6.32 -13.67
CA LYS A 63 2.33 -7.30 -14.74
C LYS A 63 1.32 -6.84 -15.81
N GLN A 64 0.28 -6.09 -15.40
CA GLN A 64 -0.80 -5.65 -16.28
C GLN A 64 -0.52 -4.32 -16.99
N PHE A 65 0.06 -3.35 -16.28
CA PHE A 65 0.20 -1.96 -16.74
C PHE A 65 1.67 -1.50 -16.88
N GLY A 66 2.64 -2.35 -16.53
CA GLY A 66 4.07 -2.04 -16.58
C GLY A 66 4.57 -1.33 -15.32
N GLU A 67 5.90 -1.14 -15.23
CA GLU A 67 6.59 -0.60 -14.05
C GLU A 67 6.16 0.83 -13.67
N ASN A 68 5.68 1.62 -14.62
CA ASN A 68 5.31 3.01 -14.36
C ASN A 68 4.04 3.17 -13.48
N ILE A 69 3.28 2.08 -13.27
CA ILE A 69 2.09 2.08 -12.39
C ILE A 69 2.44 2.33 -10.92
N VAL A 70 3.64 1.96 -10.49
CA VAL A 70 4.14 2.19 -9.12
C VAL A 70 5.05 3.42 -9.00
N ASN A 71 5.20 4.18 -10.08
CA ASN A 71 5.95 5.44 -10.04
C ASN A 71 5.01 6.59 -9.63
N PHE A 72 5.15 7.05 -8.39
CA PHE A 72 4.38 8.16 -7.81
C PHE A 72 5.16 9.48 -7.79
N SER A 73 6.33 9.54 -8.43
CA SER A 73 7.12 10.78 -8.49
C SER A 73 6.36 11.86 -9.24
N ARG A 74 6.41 13.08 -8.69
CA ARG A 74 5.88 14.30 -9.29
C ARG A 74 6.95 15.08 -10.07
N GLU A 75 8.17 14.56 -10.16
CA GLU A 75 9.34 15.24 -10.75
C GLU A 75 9.29 15.41 -12.29
N LEU A 76 8.18 15.03 -12.94
CA LEU A 76 7.95 15.19 -14.38
C LEU A 76 6.76 16.09 -14.72
N LEU A 77 6.24 16.87 -13.76
CA LEU A 77 5.21 17.90 -14.01
C LEU A 77 5.81 19.25 -14.43
#